data_AF-A0A3B9T944-F1
#
_entry.id   AF-A0A3B9T944-F1
#
_cell.length_a   1.000
_cell.length_b   1.000
_cell.length_c   1.000
_cell.angle_alpha   90.00
_cell.angle_beta   90.00
_cell.angle_gamma   90.00
#
_symmetry.space_group_name_H-M   'P 1'
#
loop_
_entity.id
_entity.type
_entity.pdbx_description
1 polymer ?
#
loop_
_entity_poly.entity_id
_entity_poly.type
_entity_poly.pdbx_seq_one_letter_code
_entity_poly.pdbx_strand_id
1 'polypeptide(L)'
;RDDGEGNCITFYSYEDIEKLEKFNKNKPVAEQEIAKQLLQETISYAESSVCRHRQLLHYFGEVYEHENCGACDNCLSPKEQFEGKEDVQLAIDAILSVKQLFKREYIVNILIGDKNADIKNAKHDRLDVFGQGMDHDAKHWHAVLRQMLIHGLLVKDIDNYGILKVTPSGLAFLEKPYSMMLTKDHDYDNLDEDSIAFGAAKTDALDITLFTMLKDLRRDISKKENLPPFVIFQDPSLEDMTIQYPTTLEEMKNISGVGVGKAAKYGEPFVKLIKAYVVENEIIRPMDMVVKSVVNKSGIKVFIIKSIDKKLPLEVIANSKSMSVDELLTEIEHIVQSGTKLDLTYYINETIDEYHQEDILEYFSEANSDSLQDALIELGEDEYSEEEIRLMRIKYLSDVGN
;
A
#
# COMPACT_ATOMS: atom_id res chain seq x y z
N ARG A 1 17.39 3.90 -1.13
CA ARG A 1 17.98 5.14 -0.53
C ARG A 1 19.50 5.05 -0.50
N ASP A 2 20.04 3.85 -0.35
CA ASP A 2 21.43 3.44 -0.51
C ASP A 2 21.75 2.97 -1.94
N ASP A 3 20.88 3.31 -2.91
CA ASP A 3 20.92 2.86 -4.32
C ASP A 3 20.99 1.33 -4.54
N GLY A 4 20.71 0.54 -3.49
CA GLY A 4 20.51 -0.89 -3.58
C GLY A 4 19.12 -1.26 -4.13
N GLU A 5 18.93 -2.55 -4.40
CA GLU A 5 17.63 -3.08 -4.83
C GLU A 5 16.59 -2.96 -3.71
N GLY A 6 15.42 -2.41 -4.05
CA GLY A 6 14.31 -2.24 -3.12
C GLY A 6 13.00 -2.60 -3.79
N ASN A 7 12.18 -3.38 -3.09
CA ASN A 7 10.86 -3.79 -3.55
C ASN A 7 9.78 -2.92 -2.91
N CYS A 8 9.00 -2.24 -3.76
CA CYS A 8 7.82 -1.47 -3.36
C CYS A 8 6.58 -2.30 -3.69
N ILE A 9 5.93 -2.86 -2.68
CA ILE A 9 4.74 -3.72 -2.83
C ILE A 9 3.54 -2.98 -2.26
N THR A 10 2.47 -2.89 -3.06
CA THR A 10 1.18 -2.33 -2.66
C THR A 10 0.12 -3.41 -2.73
N PHE A 11 -0.56 -3.67 -1.62
CA PHE A 11 -1.79 -4.47 -1.62
C PHE A 11 -2.95 -3.55 -1.94
N TYR A 12 -3.75 -3.92 -2.94
CA TYR A 12 -4.84 -3.11 -3.45
C TYR A 12 -6.16 -3.87 -3.41
N SER A 13 -7.17 -3.24 -2.82
CA SER A 13 -8.58 -3.61 -2.92
C SER A 13 -9.40 -2.34 -3.11
N TYR A 14 -10.39 -2.38 -4.01
CA TYR A 14 -11.29 -1.25 -4.22
C TYR A 14 -12.07 -0.88 -2.95
N GLU A 15 -12.34 -1.86 -2.07
CA GLU A 15 -13.00 -1.65 -0.78
C GLU A 15 -12.24 -0.69 0.13
N ASP A 16 -10.90 -0.62 0.01
CA ASP A 16 -10.09 0.30 0.79
C ASP A 16 -10.22 1.74 0.28
N ILE A 17 -10.45 1.92 -1.03
CA ILE A 17 -10.78 3.22 -1.61
C ILE A 17 -12.11 3.72 -1.06
N GLU A 18 -13.14 2.87 -0.99
CA GLU A 18 -14.44 3.26 -0.41
C GLU A 18 -14.33 3.67 1.07
N LYS A 19 -13.45 3.02 1.84
CA LYS A 19 -13.17 3.42 3.23
C LYS A 19 -12.54 4.82 3.28
N LEU A 20 -11.55 5.09 2.42
CA LEU A 20 -10.89 6.39 2.33
C LEU A 20 -11.86 7.50 1.89
N GLU A 21 -12.76 7.22 0.95
CA GLU A 21 -13.82 8.16 0.57
C GLU A 21 -14.75 8.48 1.76
N LYS A 22 -15.13 7.48 2.56
CA LYS A 22 -15.97 7.67 3.75
C LYS A 22 -15.29 8.59 4.77
N PHE A 23 -13.97 8.50 4.97
CA PHE A 23 -13.23 9.39 5.87
C PHE A 23 -13.23 10.86 5.42
N ASN A 24 -13.42 11.13 4.12
CA ASN A 24 -13.46 12.49 3.61
C ASN A 24 -14.84 13.16 3.76
N LYS A 25 -15.91 12.44 4.09
CA LYS A 25 -17.30 12.97 4.11
C LYS A 25 -17.53 14.16 5.04
N ASN A 26 -16.74 14.29 6.11
CA ASN A 26 -16.88 15.36 7.10
C ASN A 26 -16.01 16.59 6.80
N LYS A 27 -15.22 16.56 5.72
CA LYS A 27 -14.35 17.68 5.33
C LYS A 27 -15.10 18.76 4.55
N PRO A 28 -14.58 19.99 4.42
CA PRO A 28 -15.12 21.00 3.51
C PRO A 28 -15.24 20.48 2.06
N VAL A 29 -16.24 20.93 1.31
CA VAL A 29 -16.52 20.46 -0.07
C VAL A 29 -15.30 20.58 -0.99
N ALA A 30 -14.55 21.68 -0.89
CA ALA A 30 -13.34 21.87 -1.68
C ALA A 30 -12.27 20.80 -1.40
N GLU A 31 -12.09 20.40 -0.14
CA GLU A 31 -11.17 19.34 0.23
C GLU A 31 -11.68 17.96 -0.20
N GLN A 32 -12.99 17.73 -0.15
CA GLN A 32 -13.59 16.48 -0.64
C GLN A 32 -13.33 16.29 -2.13
N GLU A 33 -13.47 17.35 -2.93
CA GLU A 33 -13.22 17.30 -4.37
C GLU A 33 -11.75 17.01 -4.68
N ILE A 34 -10.82 17.64 -3.96
CA ILE A 34 -9.37 17.37 -4.10
C ILE A 34 -9.06 15.93 -3.67
N ALA A 35 -9.59 15.48 -2.53
CA ALA A 35 -9.35 14.13 -2.03
C ALA A 35 -9.89 13.07 -2.99
N LYS A 36 -11.09 13.29 -3.55
CA LYS A 36 -11.66 12.42 -4.59
C LYS A 36 -10.75 12.36 -5.81
N GLN A 37 -10.20 13.48 -6.25
CA GLN A 37 -9.24 13.51 -7.35
C GLN A 37 -7.99 12.68 -7.02
N LEU A 38 -7.37 12.87 -5.86
CA LEU A 38 -6.17 12.11 -5.45
C LEU A 38 -6.43 10.60 -5.33
N LEU A 39 -7.60 10.21 -4.80
CA LEU A 39 -8.00 8.81 -4.75
C LEU A 39 -8.17 8.24 -6.16
N GLN A 40 -8.75 9.00 -7.07
CA GLN A 40 -8.90 8.60 -8.47
C GLN A 40 -7.55 8.45 -9.21
N GLU A 41 -6.53 9.25 -8.85
CA GLU A 41 -5.15 9.02 -9.34
C GLU A 41 -4.54 7.75 -8.74
N THR A 42 -4.84 7.44 -7.48
CA THR A 42 -4.36 6.22 -6.80
C THR A 42 -4.99 4.96 -7.42
N ILE A 43 -6.30 4.96 -7.67
CA ILE A 43 -7.01 3.90 -8.41
C ILE A 43 -6.39 3.75 -9.79
N SER A 44 -6.23 4.87 -10.51
CA SER A 44 -5.62 4.89 -11.83
C SER A 44 -4.22 4.27 -11.83
N TYR A 45 -3.40 4.57 -10.82
CA TYR A 45 -2.07 3.98 -10.68
C TYR A 45 -2.14 2.49 -10.41
N ALA A 46 -3.04 2.01 -9.55
CA ALA A 46 -3.16 0.61 -9.16
C ALA A 46 -3.70 -0.29 -10.28
N GLU A 47 -4.76 0.14 -10.96
CA GLU A 47 -5.45 -0.65 -11.99
C GLU A 47 -4.76 -0.61 -13.36
N SER A 48 -3.90 0.38 -13.60
CA SER A 48 -3.25 0.51 -14.88
C SER A 48 -2.24 -0.60 -15.15
N SER A 49 -2.23 -1.11 -16.38
CA SER A 49 -1.24 -2.05 -16.88
C SER A 49 -0.04 -1.38 -17.58
N VAL A 50 0.04 -0.04 -17.55
CA VAL A 50 1.19 0.71 -18.10
C VAL A 50 2.38 0.60 -17.14
N CYS A 51 3.62 0.66 -17.64
CA CYS A 51 4.82 0.77 -16.82
C CYS A 51 4.63 1.69 -15.59
N ARG A 52 4.73 1.14 -14.37
CA ARG A 52 4.50 1.88 -13.10
C ARG A 52 5.44 3.10 -12.98
N HIS A 53 6.70 2.93 -13.37
CA HIS A 53 7.69 4.01 -13.34
C HIS A 53 7.29 5.17 -14.26
N ARG A 54 6.84 4.86 -15.48
CA ARG A 54 6.35 5.87 -16.43
C ARG A 54 5.15 6.64 -15.86
N GLN A 55 4.22 5.95 -15.22
CA GLN A 55 3.06 6.58 -14.60
C GLN A 55 3.45 7.53 -13.47
N LEU A 56 4.36 7.11 -12.58
CA LEU A 56 4.83 7.95 -11.47
C LEU A 56 5.55 9.20 -11.98
N LEU A 57 6.47 9.06 -12.94
CA LEU A 57 7.16 10.21 -13.53
C LEU A 57 6.17 11.17 -14.19
N HIS A 58 5.23 10.65 -14.98
CA HIS A 58 4.21 11.46 -15.62
C HIS A 58 3.36 12.23 -14.60
N TYR A 59 2.97 11.60 -13.49
CA TYR A 59 2.22 12.25 -12.41
C TYR A 59 2.96 13.48 -11.85
N PHE A 60 4.30 13.41 -11.73
CA PHE A 60 5.14 14.52 -11.27
C PHE A 60 5.61 15.46 -12.38
N GLY A 61 5.08 15.31 -13.61
CA GLY A 61 5.40 16.18 -14.74
C GLY A 61 6.71 15.83 -15.47
N GLU A 62 7.26 14.64 -15.21
CA GLU A 62 8.45 14.13 -15.87
C GLU A 62 8.10 13.16 -17.00
N VAL A 63 8.89 13.15 -18.07
CA VAL A 63 8.70 12.25 -19.21
C VAL A 63 9.68 11.09 -19.09
N TYR A 64 9.15 9.87 -19.11
CA TYR A 64 9.97 8.67 -19.20
C TYR A 64 10.15 8.26 -20.66
N GLU A 65 11.35 8.45 -21.20
CA GLU A 65 11.65 8.24 -22.63
C GLU A 65 11.69 6.76 -23.04
N HIS A 66 11.86 5.84 -22.10
CA HIS A 66 11.91 4.40 -22.39
C HIS A 66 10.52 3.77 -22.42
N GLU A 67 10.33 2.76 -23.28
CA GLU A 67 9.08 2.01 -23.42
C GLU A 67 8.68 1.25 -22.14
N ASN A 68 9.66 0.67 -21.45
CA ASN A 68 9.49 -0.08 -20.22
C ASN A 68 10.60 0.26 -19.22
N CYS A 69 10.37 0.00 -17.93
CA CYS A 69 11.42 0.14 -16.92
C CYS A 69 12.17 -1.16 -16.64
N GLY A 70 11.72 -2.28 -17.22
CA GLY A 70 12.31 -3.61 -17.04
C GLY A 70 12.20 -4.21 -15.63
N ALA A 71 11.55 -3.53 -14.67
CA ALA A 71 11.59 -3.93 -13.26
C ALA A 71 10.24 -3.88 -12.51
N CYS A 72 9.21 -3.19 -13.03
CA CYS A 72 7.89 -3.19 -12.39
C CYS A 72 7.05 -4.39 -12.84
N ASP A 73 6.07 -4.78 -12.01
CA ASP A 73 5.10 -5.85 -12.26
C ASP A 73 4.48 -5.78 -13.67
N ASN A 74 4.04 -4.60 -14.10
CA ASN A 74 3.44 -4.41 -15.42
C ASN A 74 4.43 -4.64 -16.58
N CYS A 75 5.72 -4.34 -16.39
CA CYS A 75 6.74 -4.58 -17.42
C CYS A 75 7.24 -6.02 -17.41
N LEU A 76 7.23 -6.68 -16.24
CA LEU A 76 7.63 -8.07 -16.09
C LEU A 76 6.51 -9.03 -16.55
N SER A 77 5.25 -8.62 -16.43
CA SER A 77 4.07 -9.36 -16.89
C SER A 77 3.15 -8.46 -17.74
N PRO A 78 3.55 -8.12 -18.98
CA PRO A 78 2.80 -7.23 -19.84
C PRO A 78 1.41 -7.79 -20.18
N LYS A 79 0.39 -6.94 -20.05
CA LYS A 79 -1.00 -7.29 -20.41
C LYS A 79 -1.24 -7.15 -21.91
N GLU A 80 -2.37 -7.73 -22.35
CA GLU A 80 -2.82 -7.65 -23.73
C GLU A 80 -2.93 -6.19 -24.18
N GLN A 81 -2.39 -5.92 -25.37
CA GLN A 81 -2.53 -4.64 -26.04
C GLN A 81 -3.57 -4.73 -27.15
N PHE A 82 -4.26 -3.62 -27.41
CA PHE A 82 -5.21 -3.48 -28.50
C PHE A 82 -4.87 -2.24 -29.34
N GLU A 83 -5.30 -2.25 -30.59
CA GLU A 83 -5.17 -1.07 -31.46
C GLU A 83 -6.15 0.00 -30.98
N GLY A 84 -5.62 1.12 -30.46
CA GLY A 84 -6.40 2.19 -29.86
C GLY A 84 -6.57 3.41 -30.75
N LYS A 85 -6.10 3.39 -32.01
CA LYS A 85 -6.19 4.55 -32.90
C LYS A 85 -7.59 5.17 -32.97
N GLU A 86 -8.62 4.36 -33.18
CA GLU A 86 -10.00 4.84 -33.33
C GLU A 86 -10.53 5.41 -32.00
N ASP A 87 -10.24 4.76 -30.88
CA ASP A 87 -10.60 5.24 -29.54
C ASP A 87 -9.95 6.58 -29.21
N VAL A 88 -8.67 6.74 -29.54
CA VAL A 88 -7.93 8.00 -29.32
C VAL A 88 -8.54 9.13 -30.15
N GLN A 89 -8.90 8.87 -31.42
CA GLN A 89 -9.59 9.86 -32.25
C GLN A 89 -10.92 10.26 -31.63
N LEU A 90 -11.75 9.27 -31.27
CA LEU A 90 -13.07 9.52 -30.70
C LEU A 90 -12.98 10.28 -29.37
N ALA A 91 -12.02 9.95 -28.51
CA ALA A 91 -11.79 10.66 -27.26
C ALA A 91 -11.38 12.14 -27.49
N ILE A 92 -10.52 12.41 -28.48
CA ILE A 92 -10.16 13.79 -28.87
C ILE A 92 -11.40 14.53 -29.38
N ASP A 93 -12.17 13.93 -30.28
CA ASP A 93 -13.40 14.52 -30.83
C ASP A 93 -14.41 14.83 -29.74
N ALA A 94 -14.59 13.94 -28.75
CA ALA A 94 -15.44 14.17 -27.60
C ALA A 94 -14.99 15.37 -26.76
N ILE A 95 -13.70 15.47 -26.45
CA ILE A 95 -13.11 16.58 -25.68
C ILE A 95 -13.27 17.92 -26.42
N LEU A 96 -13.03 17.93 -27.73
CA LEU A 96 -13.18 19.13 -28.56
C LEU A 96 -14.66 19.54 -28.70
N SER A 97 -15.57 18.57 -28.83
CA SER A 97 -17.02 18.82 -28.97
C SER A 97 -17.61 19.51 -27.74
N VAL A 98 -17.07 19.24 -26.56
CA VAL A 98 -17.45 19.91 -25.30
C VAL A 98 -16.54 21.10 -24.95
N LYS A 99 -15.79 21.59 -25.94
CA LYS A 99 -14.92 22.78 -25.88
C LYS A 99 -13.83 22.71 -24.80
N GLN A 100 -13.41 21.51 -24.41
CA GLN A 100 -12.33 21.30 -23.43
C GLN A 100 -12.61 21.94 -22.06
N LEU A 101 -13.87 21.96 -21.64
CA LEU A 101 -14.31 22.59 -20.38
C LEU A 101 -14.62 21.59 -19.27
N PHE A 102 -14.38 20.30 -19.50
CA PHE A 102 -14.87 19.23 -18.63
C PHE A 102 -13.76 18.28 -18.20
N LYS A 103 -13.97 17.69 -17.01
CA LYS A 103 -13.07 16.69 -16.41
C LYS A 103 -13.30 15.33 -17.08
N ARG A 104 -12.34 14.42 -16.87
CA ARG A 104 -12.33 13.04 -17.37
C ARG A 104 -13.69 12.33 -17.27
N GLU A 105 -14.32 12.37 -16.10
CA GLU A 105 -15.59 11.68 -15.85
C GLU A 105 -16.70 12.09 -16.81
N TYR A 106 -16.80 13.39 -17.09
CA TYR A 106 -17.79 13.90 -18.01
C TYR A 106 -17.53 13.43 -19.44
N ILE A 107 -16.26 13.38 -19.85
CA ILE A 107 -15.86 12.89 -21.18
C ILE A 107 -16.24 11.41 -21.32
N VAL A 108 -15.96 10.59 -20.32
CA VAL A 108 -16.37 9.17 -20.30
C VAL A 108 -17.88 9.05 -20.42
N ASN A 109 -18.65 9.84 -19.66
CA ASN A 109 -20.11 9.84 -19.74
C ASN A 109 -20.65 10.24 -21.13
N ILE A 110 -19.98 11.16 -21.84
CA ILE A 110 -20.31 11.47 -23.24
C ILE A 110 -20.04 10.26 -24.14
N LEU A 111 -18.89 9.60 -23.99
CA LEU A 111 -18.47 8.49 -24.85
C LEU A 111 -19.37 7.26 -24.69
N ILE A 112 -19.70 6.88 -23.44
CA ILE A 112 -20.59 5.73 -23.16
C ILE A 112 -22.08 6.07 -23.32
N GLY A 113 -22.41 7.34 -23.52
CA GLY A 113 -23.79 7.78 -23.72
C GLY A 113 -24.64 7.82 -22.44
N ASP A 114 -24.02 8.08 -21.27
CA ASP A 114 -24.74 8.23 -20.01
C ASP A 114 -25.57 9.52 -20.00
N LYS A 115 -26.87 9.39 -19.73
CA LYS A 115 -27.86 10.48 -19.79
C LYS A 115 -28.14 11.06 -18.41
N ASN A 116 -27.09 11.43 -17.70
CA ASN A 116 -27.17 12.08 -16.40
C ASN A 116 -27.68 13.54 -16.50
N ALA A 117 -27.93 14.14 -15.33
CA ALA A 117 -28.51 15.49 -15.23
C ALA A 117 -27.61 16.54 -15.87
N ASP A 118 -26.30 16.47 -15.68
CA ASP A 118 -25.34 17.46 -16.17
C ASP A 118 -25.25 17.45 -17.71
N ILE A 119 -25.23 16.27 -18.31
CA ILE A 119 -25.23 16.10 -19.77
C ILE A 119 -26.51 16.64 -20.39
N LYS A 120 -27.68 16.33 -19.80
CA LYS A 120 -28.98 16.85 -20.28
C LYS A 120 -29.09 18.36 -20.14
N ASN A 121 -28.65 18.91 -19.01
CA ASN A 121 -28.71 20.35 -18.76
C ASN A 121 -27.82 21.13 -19.74
N ALA A 122 -26.64 20.58 -20.06
CA ALA A 122 -25.74 21.13 -21.08
C ALA A 122 -26.20 20.85 -22.52
N LYS A 123 -27.23 20.00 -22.72
CA LYS A 123 -27.72 19.51 -24.02
C LYS A 123 -26.65 18.77 -24.82
N HIS A 124 -25.68 18.17 -24.12
CA HIS A 124 -24.60 17.42 -24.75
C HIS A 124 -25.03 15.99 -25.13
N ASP A 125 -26.21 15.55 -24.69
CA ASP A 125 -26.90 14.35 -25.18
C ASP A 125 -27.29 14.42 -26.67
N ARG A 126 -27.12 15.59 -27.30
CA ARG A 126 -27.43 15.86 -28.71
C ARG A 126 -26.19 16.01 -29.59
N LEU A 127 -25.00 15.93 -29.02
CA LEU A 127 -23.76 15.98 -29.80
C LEU A 127 -23.63 14.69 -30.61
N ASP A 128 -23.07 14.78 -31.82
CA ASP A 128 -22.90 13.61 -32.68
C ASP A 128 -22.02 12.54 -32.01
N VAL A 129 -21.01 12.97 -31.25
CA VAL A 129 -20.08 12.11 -30.48
C VAL A 129 -20.72 11.41 -29.28
N PHE A 130 -21.93 11.81 -28.87
CA PHE A 130 -22.57 11.25 -27.69
C PHE A 130 -22.97 9.79 -27.90
N GLY A 131 -22.44 8.90 -27.06
CA GLY A 131 -22.69 7.47 -27.11
C GLY A 131 -21.97 6.73 -28.24
N GLN A 132 -21.06 7.37 -28.98
CA GLN A 132 -20.31 6.69 -30.05
C GLN A 132 -19.33 5.64 -29.52
N GLY A 133 -18.99 5.70 -28.23
CA GLY A 133 -18.11 4.75 -27.56
C GLY A 133 -18.83 3.68 -26.75
N MET A 134 -20.15 3.51 -26.94
CA MET A 134 -20.99 2.61 -26.14
C MET A 134 -20.67 1.11 -26.31
N ASP A 135 -19.85 0.75 -27.29
CA ASP A 135 -19.33 -0.61 -27.48
C ASP A 135 -18.31 -0.99 -26.40
N HIS A 136 -17.81 0.00 -25.64
CA HIS A 136 -16.90 -0.16 -24.53
C HIS A 136 -17.47 0.44 -23.23
N ASP A 137 -17.02 -0.08 -22.09
CA ASP A 137 -17.45 0.39 -20.78
C ASP A 137 -16.65 1.62 -20.29
N ALA A 138 -17.04 2.17 -19.13
CA ALA A 138 -16.36 3.31 -18.55
C ALA A 138 -14.89 3.02 -18.22
N LYS A 139 -14.56 1.79 -17.77
CA LYS A 139 -13.19 1.39 -17.41
C LYS A 139 -12.26 1.49 -18.61
N HIS A 140 -12.69 0.99 -19.76
CA HIS A 140 -11.98 1.12 -21.03
C HIS A 140 -11.67 2.58 -21.35
N TRP A 141 -12.68 3.45 -21.32
CA TRP A 141 -12.49 4.87 -21.64
C TRP A 141 -11.61 5.61 -20.63
N HIS A 142 -11.66 5.24 -19.35
CA HIS A 142 -10.71 5.74 -18.37
C HIS A 142 -9.28 5.32 -18.69
N ALA A 143 -9.05 4.06 -19.10
CA ALA A 143 -7.75 3.54 -19.49
C ALA A 143 -7.19 4.24 -20.73
N VAL A 144 -8.03 4.46 -21.75
CA VAL A 144 -7.68 5.19 -22.98
C VAL A 144 -7.25 6.62 -22.64
N LEU A 145 -8.09 7.38 -21.90
CA LEU A 145 -7.78 8.77 -21.53
C LEU A 145 -6.51 8.87 -20.67
N ARG A 146 -6.27 7.90 -19.79
CA ARG A 146 -5.05 7.84 -18.96
C ARG A 146 -3.80 7.65 -19.83
N GLN A 147 -3.85 6.74 -20.79
CA GLN A 147 -2.74 6.50 -21.72
C GLN A 147 -2.50 7.70 -22.63
N MET A 148 -3.55 8.38 -23.10
CA MET A 148 -3.42 9.61 -23.89
C MET A 148 -2.72 10.75 -23.13
N LEU A 149 -2.93 10.86 -21.82
CA LEU A 149 -2.20 11.81 -20.96
C LEU A 149 -0.71 11.44 -20.91
N ILE A 150 -0.39 10.17 -20.67
CA ILE A 150 1.00 9.66 -20.63
C ILE A 150 1.72 9.89 -21.96
N HIS A 151 1.04 9.68 -23.08
CA HIS A 151 1.56 9.93 -24.43
C HIS A 151 1.56 11.42 -24.81
N GLY A 152 1.12 12.32 -23.92
CA GLY A 152 1.14 13.75 -24.14
C GLY A 152 0.15 14.24 -25.21
N LEU A 153 -0.83 13.43 -25.60
CA LEU A 153 -1.93 13.85 -26.49
C LEU A 153 -2.95 14.72 -25.75
N LEU A 154 -3.10 14.48 -24.45
CA LEU A 154 -3.93 15.26 -23.54
C LEU A 154 -3.08 15.86 -22.43
N VAL A 155 -3.61 16.91 -21.81
CA VAL A 155 -3.07 17.51 -20.59
C VAL A 155 -4.21 17.85 -19.63
N LYS A 156 -3.95 17.75 -18.32
CA LYS A 156 -4.84 18.24 -17.28
C LYS A 156 -4.53 19.70 -17.00
N ASP A 157 -5.56 20.54 -17.03
CA ASP A 157 -5.45 21.92 -16.56
C ASP A 157 -5.65 21.95 -15.04
N ILE A 158 -4.54 22.03 -14.31
CA ILE A 158 -4.51 21.98 -12.85
C ILE A 158 -5.17 23.24 -12.25
N ASP A 159 -5.01 24.39 -12.89
CA ASP A 159 -5.60 25.67 -12.44
C ASP A 159 -7.13 25.65 -12.54
N ASN A 160 -7.67 24.84 -13.44
CA ASN A 160 -9.11 24.71 -13.68
C ASN A 160 -9.65 23.34 -13.22
N TYR A 161 -9.22 22.87 -12.06
CA TYR A 161 -9.75 21.65 -11.41
C TYR A 161 -9.58 20.36 -12.22
N GLY A 162 -8.54 20.26 -13.05
CA GLY A 162 -8.21 19.04 -13.79
C GLY A 162 -9.11 18.79 -15.01
N ILE A 163 -9.66 19.83 -15.63
CA ILE A 163 -10.32 19.68 -16.95
C ILE A 163 -9.31 19.16 -17.98
N LEU A 164 -9.80 18.35 -18.93
CA LEU A 164 -8.96 17.78 -19.98
C LEU A 164 -8.86 18.74 -21.17
N LYS A 165 -7.63 18.97 -21.62
CA LYS A 165 -7.31 19.71 -22.84
C LYS A 165 -6.52 18.84 -23.80
N VAL A 166 -6.75 19.06 -25.09
CA VAL A 166 -5.99 18.44 -26.18
C VAL A 166 -4.72 19.26 -26.39
N THR A 167 -3.57 18.58 -26.43
CA THR A 167 -2.28 19.24 -26.68
C THR A 167 -2.10 19.48 -28.19
N PRO A 168 -1.09 20.28 -28.61
CA PRO A 168 -0.72 20.35 -30.01
C PRO A 168 -0.39 18.98 -30.64
N SER A 169 0.15 18.04 -29.85
CA SER A 169 0.40 16.67 -30.30
C SER A 169 -0.90 15.89 -30.52
N GLY A 170 -1.89 16.05 -29.63
CA GLY A 170 -3.23 15.49 -29.82
C GLY A 170 -3.93 16.01 -31.08
N LEU A 171 -3.83 17.32 -31.35
CA LEU A 171 -4.36 17.89 -32.60
C LEU A 171 -3.64 17.34 -33.83
N ALA A 172 -2.31 17.24 -33.79
CA ALA A 172 -1.54 16.65 -34.88
C ALA A 172 -1.88 15.16 -35.11
N PHE A 173 -2.18 14.41 -34.04
CA PHE A 173 -2.71 13.05 -34.13
C PHE A 173 -4.03 13.02 -34.89
N LEU A 174 -4.96 13.94 -34.58
CA LEU A 174 -6.26 14.00 -35.26
C LEU A 174 -6.11 14.33 -36.76
N GLU A 175 -5.17 15.21 -37.12
CA GLU A 175 -4.87 15.55 -38.52
C GLU A 175 -4.25 14.38 -39.30
N LYS A 176 -3.34 13.64 -38.66
CA LYS A 176 -2.67 12.49 -39.25
C LYS A 176 -2.64 11.31 -38.27
N PRO A 177 -3.76 10.58 -38.15
CA PRO A 177 -3.90 9.47 -37.21
C PRO A 177 -2.89 8.36 -37.49
N TYR A 178 -2.13 7.99 -36.48
CA TYR A 178 -1.18 6.88 -36.53
C TYR A 178 -1.64 5.73 -35.62
N SER A 179 -1.16 4.51 -35.90
CA SER A 179 -1.44 3.33 -35.06
C SER A 179 -0.84 3.52 -33.67
N MET A 180 -1.63 3.24 -32.63
CA MET A 180 -1.21 3.36 -31.24
C MET A 180 -1.73 2.16 -30.47
N MET A 181 -0.81 1.32 -30.01
CA MET A 181 -1.15 0.18 -29.16
C MET A 181 -1.40 0.66 -27.73
N LEU A 182 -2.61 0.42 -27.23
CA LEU A 182 -3.00 0.70 -25.85
C LEU A 182 -3.04 -0.60 -25.06
N THR A 183 -2.72 -0.54 -23.77
CA THR A 183 -2.73 -1.71 -22.89
C THR A 183 -4.08 -1.79 -22.18
N LYS A 184 -4.68 -2.98 -22.10
CA LYS A 184 -5.88 -3.21 -21.29
C LYS A 184 -5.53 -3.11 -19.80
N ASP A 185 -6.37 -2.42 -19.02
CA ASP A 185 -6.20 -2.34 -17.56
C ASP A 185 -6.38 -3.72 -16.91
N HIS A 186 -5.91 -3.86 -15.66
CA HIS A 186 -6.15 -5.06 -14.88
C HIS A 186 -7.65 -5.13 -14.53
N ASP A 187 -8.29 -6.25 -14.86
CA ASP A 187 -9.63 -6.56 -14.35
C ASP A 187 -9.49 -7.34 -13.04
N TYR A 188 -9.63 -6.64 -11.92
CA TYR A 188 -9.65 -7.25 -10.59
C TYR A 188 -11.06 -7.70 -10.17
N ASP A 189 -12.11 -7.38 -10.95
CA ASP A 189 -13.50 -7.76 -10.65
C ASP A 189 -13.86 -9.14 -11.23
N ASN A 190 -13.22 -9.53 -12.33
CA ASN A 190 -13.26 -10.90 -12.88
C ASN A 190 -11.85 -11.50 -12.82
N LEU A 191 -11.49 -12.07 -11.67
CA LEU A 191 -10.36 -12.98 -11.59
C LEU A 191 -10.74 -14.31 -12.30
N ASP A 192 -10.83 -14.27 -13.63
CA ASP A 192 -10.83 -15.48 -14.46
C ASP A 192 -9.42 -16.10 -14.36
N GLU A 193 -9.39 -17.39 -14.01
CA GLU A 193 -8.22 -18.23 -13.72
C GLU A 193 -7.20 -18.37 -14.87
N ASP A 194 -7.44 -17.76 -16.05
CA ASP A 194 -6.79 -18.15 -17.31
C ASP A 194 -5.76 -17.17 -17.91
N SER A 195 -5.36 -16.11 -17.22
CA SER A 195 -4.40 -15.12 -17.78
C SER A 195 -3.04 -15.02 -17.06
N ILE A 196 -2.47 -16.16 -16.65
CA ILE A 196 -1.07 -16.23 -16.19
C ILE A 196 -0.32 -17.30 -16.98
N ALA A 197 -0.11 -17.02 -18.26
CA ALA A 197 0.91 -17.68 -19.07
C ALA A 197 1.95 -16.64 -19.49
N PHE A 198 3.03 -16.50 -18.71
CA PHE A 198 4.42 -16.71 -19.14
C PHE A 198 5.41 -16.24 -18.04
N GLY A 199 6.14 -17.21 -17.48
CA GLY A 199 7.60 -17.07 -17.34
C GLY A 199 8.19 -16.24 -16.19
N ALA A 200 7.68 -16.38 -14.97
CA ALA A 200 8.47 -16.16 -13.76
C ALA A 200 8.17 -17.28 -12.77
N ALA A 201 9.17 -17.69 -12.00
CA ALA A 201 9.09 -18.80 -11.05
C ALA A 201 7.81 -18.74 -10.23
N LYS A 202 7.08 -19.87 -10.24
CA LYS A 202 5.86 -20.11 -9.47
C LYS A 202 6.04 -19.65 -8.02
N THR A 203 5.41 -18.54 -7.71
CA THR A 203 4.77 -18.32 -6.42
C THR A 203 3.35 -17.83 -6.70
N ASP A 204 2.55 -18.71 -7.30
CA ASP A 204 1.15 -18.77 -6.90
C ASP A 204 1.16 -18.91 -5.37
N ALA A 205 0.31 -18.17 -4.67
CA ALA A 205 0.15 -18.29 -3.23
C ALA A 205 -0.34 -19.70 -2.79
N LEU A 206 -0.36 -20.68 -3.70
CA LEU A 206 -0.54 -22.08 -3.40
C LEU A 206 0.29 -22.94 -4.37
N ASP A 207 1.28 -23.67 -3.88
CA ASP A 207 1.90 -24.72 -4.68
C ASP A 207 0.95 -25.94 -4.75
N ILE A 208 0.15 -25.99 -5.82
CA ILE A 208 -0.85 -27.05 -6.06
C ILE A 208 -0.22 -28.46 -6.06
N THR A 209 1.03 -28.58 -6.51
CA THR A 209 1.73 -29.86 -6.60
C THR A 209 2.10 -30.34 -5.21
N LEU A 210 2.74 -29.47 -4.42
CA LEU A 210 3.04 -29.73 -3.02
C LEU A 210 1.75 -29.95 -2.22
N PHE A 211 0.70 -29.16 -2.44
CA PHE A 211 -0.59 -29.29 -1.76
C PHE A 211 -1.22 -30.65 -1.97
N THR A 212 -1.18 -31.16 -3.21
CA THR A 212 -1.66 -32.51 -3.54
C THR A 212 -0.85 -33.58 -2.81
N MET A 213 0.48 -33.46 -2.81
CA MET A 213 1.37 -34.38 -2.08
C MET A 213 1.12 -34.36 -0.57
N LEU A 214 0.86 -33.18 0.02
CA LEU A 214 0.52 -33.03 1.43
C LEU A 214 -0.86 -33.62 1.75
N LYS A 215 -1.84 -33.50 0.86
CA LYS A 215 -3.17 -34.13 1.03
C LYS A 215 -3.09 -35.65 0.99
N ASP A 216 -2.28 -36.21 0.09
CA ASP A 216 -2.03 -37.66 0.03
C ASP A 216 -1.32 -38.15 1.29
N LEU A 217 -0.26 -37.45 1.72
CA LEU A 217 0.45 -37.77 2.97
C LEU A 217 -0.49 -37.72 4.18
N ARG A 218 -1.33 -36.69 4.27
CA ARG A 218 -2.35 -36.56 5.32
C ARG A 218 -3.32 -37.74 5.32
N ARG A 219 -3.79 -38.16 4.15
CA ARG A 219 -4.70 -39.32 4.01
C ARG A 219 -4.04 -40.61 4.47
N ASP A 220 -2.77 -40.81 4.17
CA ASP A 220 -2.04 -42.03 4.54
C ASP A 220 -1.78 -42.09 6.05
N ILE A 221 -1.42 -40.96 6.66
CA ILE A 221 -1.29 -40.83 8.12
C ILE A 221 -2.64 -41.04 8.81
N SER A 222 -3.72 -40.44 8.27
CA SER A 222 -5.05 -40.56 8.88
C SER A 222 -5.56 -42.01 8.86
N LYS A 223 -5.29 -42.77 7.79
CA LYS A 223 -5.59 -44.21 7.71
C LYS A 223 -4.78 -45.01 8.72
N LYS A 224 -3.49 -44.70 8.88
CA LYS A 224 -2.60 -45.39 9.82
C LYS A 224 -2.98 -45.16 11.28
N GLU A 225 -3.37 -43.93 11.62
CA GLU A 225 -3.79 -43.54 12.96
C GLU A 225 -5.28 -43.80 13.24
N ASN A 226 -6.03 -44.27 12.24
CA ASN A 226 -7.49 -44.47 12.28
C ASN A 226 -8.26 -43.22 12.72
N LEU A 227 -7.90 -42.06 12.16
CA LEU A 227 -8.49 -40.76 12.44
C LEU A 227 -9.00 -40.09 11.14
N PRO A 228 -10.00 -39.19 11.21
CA PRO A 228 -10.37 -38.37 10.06
C PRO A 228 -9.22 -37.46 9.59
N PRO A 229 -9.00 -37.25 8.27
CA PRO A 229 -7.85 -36.49 7.74
C PRO A 229 -7.68 -35.09 8.34
N PHE A 230 -8.77 -34.34 8.51
CA PHE A 230 -8.75 -32.97 9.04
C PHE A 230 -8.27 -32.89 10.51
N VAL A 231 -8.27 -34.00 11.25
CA VAL A 231 -7.75 -34.06 12.63
C VAL A 231 -6.22 -33.95 12.64
N ILE A 232 -5.56 -34.44 11.59
CA ILE A 232 -4.11 -34.34 11.42
C ILE A 232 -3.75 -32.88 11.13
N PHE A 233 -4.20 -32.34 9.99
CA PHE A 233 -4.10 -30.92 9.61
C PHE A 233 -5.33 -30.52 8.79
N GLN A 234 -5.82 -29.29 8.96
CA GLN A 234 -6.92 -28.75 8.14
C GLN A 234 -6.37 -28.27 6.79
N ASP A 235 -7.23 -28.16 5.78
CA ASP A 235 -6.82 -27.70 4.43
C ASP A 235 -6.10 -26.33 4.49
N PRO A 236 -6.56 -25.32 5.27
CA PRO A 236 -5.83 -24.05 5.41
C PRO A 236 -4.41 -24.20 5.96
N SER A 237 -4.16 -25.17 6.86
CA SER A 237 -2.81 -25.45 7.36
C SER A 237 -1.91 -26.09 6.30
N LEU A 238 -2.48 -26.92 5.42
CA LEU A 238 -1.73 -27.49 4.30
C LEU A 238 -1.45 -26.44 3.23
N GLU A 239 -2.39 -25.53 2.99
CA GLU A 239 -2.23 -24.39 2.09
C GLU A 239 -1.09 -23.48 2.58
N ASP A 240 -1.09 -23.11 3.86
CA ASP A 240 -0.04 -22.30 4.46
C ASP A 240 1.35 -22.99 4.44
N MET A 241 1.40 -24.33 4.57
CA MET A 241 2.65 -25.09 4.35
C MET A 241 3.19 -24.98 2.92
N THR A 242 2.32 -24.82 1.92
CA THR A 242 2.74 -24.63 0.52
C THR A 242 3.22 -23.22 0.21
N ILE A 243 2.90 -22.26 1.09
CA ILE A 243 3.36 -20.88 0.99
C ILE A 243 4.70 -20.73 1.71
N GLN A 244 4.78 -21.22 2.94
CA GLN A 244 5.93 -20.98 3.83
C GLN A 244 7.07 -21.99 3.65
N TYR A 245 6.79 -23.16 3.04
CA TYR A 245 7.75 -24.25 2.85
C TYR A 245 8.57 -24.61 4.12
N PRO A 246 7.94 -24.91 5.26
CA PRO A 246 8.64 -25.24 6.49
C PRO A 246 9.48 -26.52 6.34
N THR A 247 10.80 -26.43 6.54
CA THR A 247 11.72 -27.59 6.46
C THR A 247 12.29 -28.00 7.81
N THR A 248 11.82 -27.37 8.90
CA THR A 248 12.10 -27.78 10.27
C THR A 248 10.83 -27.88 11.10
N LEU A 249 10.86 -28.66 12.18
CA LEU A 249 9.73 -28.77 13.11
C LEU A 249 9.45 -27.44 13.85
N GLU A 250 10.46 -26.61 14.05
CA GLU A 250 10.29 -25.27 14.62
C GLU A 250 9.55 -24.35 13.65
N GLU A 251 9.92 -24.34 12.37
CA GLU A 251 9.20 -23.60 11.33
C GLU A 251 7.75 -24.06 11.21
N MET A 252 7.51 -25.38 11.34
CA MET A 252 6.17 -25.95 11.25
C MET A 252 5.23 -25.49 12.39
N LYS A 253 5.75 -25.06 13.55
CA LYS A 253 4.93 -24.50 14.64
C LYS A 253 4.39 -23.10 14.31
N ASN A 254 5.00 -22.39 13.37
CA ASN A 254 4.58 -21.06 12.96
C ASN A 254 3.49 -21.07 11.87
N ILE A 255 3.11 -22.26 11.39
CA ILE A 255 2.05 -22.46 10.40
C ILE A 255 0.68 -22.31 11.06
N SER A 256 -0.20 -21.56 10.41
CA SER A 256 -1.57 -21.32 10.87
C SER A 256 -2.33 -22.63 11.07
N GLY A 257 -2.91 -22.82 12.27
CA GLY A 257 -3.63 -24.03 12.65
C GLY A 257 -2.76 -25.22 13.09
N VAL A 258 -1.43 -25.05 13.15
CA VAL A 258 -0.47 -26.06 13.64
C VAL A 258 0.01 -25.74 15.06
N GLY A 259 -0.72 -26.24 16.06
CA GLY A 259 -0.28 -26.13 17.45
C GLY A 259 0.91 -27.04 17.77
N VAL A 260 1.65 -26.71 18.85
CA VAL A 260 2.86 -27.44 19.32
C VAL A 260 2.66 -28.96 19.41
N GLY A 261 1.50 -29.40 19.89
CA GLY A 261 1.17 -30.84 19.99
C GLY A 261 0.99 -31.54 18.64
N LYS A 262 0.42 -30.87 17.65
CA LYS A 262 0.25 -31.42 16.29
C LYS A 262 1.58 -31.44 15.53
N ALA A 263 2.39 -30.39 15.67
CA ALA A 263 3.74 -30.35 15.11
C ALA A 263 4.60 -31.50 15.65
N ALA A 264 4.58 -31.73 16.97
CA ALA A 264 5.35 -32.82 17.59
C ALA A 264 4.84 -34.22 17.20
N LYS A 265 3.52 -34.41 17.08
CA LYS A 265 2.93 -35.74 16.83
C LYS A 265 2.89 -36.12 15.33
N TYR A 266 2.65 -35.16 14.45
CA TYR A 266 2.39 -35.42 13.03
C TYR A 266 3.30 -34.63 12.06
N GLY A 267 4.11 -33.68 12.53
CA GLY A 267 4.84 -32.76 11.66
C GLY A 267 6.05 -33.36 10.93
N GLU A 268 6.74 -34.34 11.51
CA GLU A 268 8.00 -34.86 10.98
C GLU A 268 7.90 -35.43 9.53
N PRO A 269 6.87 -36.24 9.18
CA PRO A 269 6.67 -36.67 7.80
C PRO A 269 6.44 -35.52 6.81
N PHE A 270 5.71 -34.48 7.23
CA PHE A 270 5.38 -33.33 6.38
C PHE A 270 6.64 -32.48 6.12
N VAL A 271 7.39 -32.17 7.18
CA VAL A 271 8.67 -31.47 7.09
C VAL A 271 9.63 -32.19 6.14
N LYS A 272 9.71 -33.52 6.24
CA LYS A 272 10.59 -34.32 5.37
C LYS A 272 10.17 -34.25 3.90
N LEU A 273 8.87 -34.32 3.62
CA LEU A 273 8.32 -34.21 2.26
C LEU A 273 8.59 -32.82 1.68
N ILE A 274 8.28 -31.76 2.43
CA ILE A 274 8.50 -30.37 2.02
C ILE A 274 9.98 -30.11 1.78
N LYS A 275 10.86 -30.59 2.65
CA LYS A 275 12.32 -30.44 2.50
C LYS A 275 12.85 -31.13 1.24
N ALA A 276 12.40 -32.34 0.94
CA ALA A 276 12.80 -33.04 -0.28
C ALA A 276 12.30 -32.29 -1.52
N TYR A 277 11.04 -31.84 -1.49
CA TYR A 277 10.42 -31.10 -2.58
C TYR A 277 11.11 -29.76 -2.86
N VAL A 278 11.49 -29.00 -1.82
CA VAL A 278 12.25 -27.75 -1.94
C VAL A 278 13.60 -27.96 -2.59
N VAL A 279 14.34 -29.01 -2.19
CA VAL A 279 15.66 -29.33 -2.76
C VAL A 279 15.56 -29.79 -4.21
N GLU A 280 14.58 -30.64 -4.52
CA GLU A 280 14.40 -31.20 -5.88
C GLU A 280 13.97 -30.14 -6.90
N ASN A 281 13.17 -29.15 -6.48
CA ASN A 281 12.64 -28.11 -7.34
C ASN A 281 13.39 -26.77 -7.20
N GLU A 282 14.53 -26.75 -6.49
CA GLU A 282 15.36 -25.57 -6.23
C GLU A 282 14.55 -24.36 -5.73
N ILE A 283 13.58 -24.60 -4.83
CA ILE A 283 12.65 -23.58 -4.37
C ILE A 283 13.34 -22.62 -3.41
N ILE A 284 13.30 -21.33 -3.74
CA ILE A 284 13.70 -20.26 -2.84
C ILE A 284 12.55 -20.06 -1.84
N ARG A 285 12.77 -20.43 -0.57
CA ARG A 285 11.73 -20.35 0.45
C ARG A 285 11.57 -18.90 0.93
N PRO A 286 10.33 -18.40 1.13
CA PRO A 286 10.11 -17.07 1.72
C PRO A 286 10.82 -16.91 3.08
N MET A 287 10.90 -17.99 3.85
CA MET A 287 11.60 -18.03 5.14
C MET A 287 13.14 -17.93 5.01
N ASP A 288 13.72 -18.34 3.87
CA ASP A 288 15.15 -18.17 3.56
C ASP A 288 15.46 -16.75 3.05
N MET A 289 14.44 -16.07 2.51
CA MET A 289 14.50 -14.65 2.14
C MET A 289 14.36 -13.71 3.34
N VAL A 290 14.23 -14.24 4.57
CA VAL A 290 14.30 -13.45 5.80
C VAL A 290 15.75 -13.04 6.05
N VAL A 291 16.20 -12.04 5.29
CA VAL A 291 16.99 -10.99 5.91
C VAL A 291 16.10 -10.47 7.02
N LYS A 292 16.51 -10.71 8.29
CA LYS A 292 15.95 -10.06 9.47
C LYS A 292 15.54 -8.66 9.05
N SER A 293 14.24 -8.35 9.10
CA SER A 293 13.72 -7.05 8.68
C SER A 293 14.55 -5.95 9.33
N VAL A 294 15.49 -5.37 8.58
CA VAL A 294 16.13 -4.12 9.00
C VAL A 294 15.18 -3.05 8.54
N VAL A 295 14.08 -2.92 9.29
CA VAL A 295 13.37 -1.66 9.36
C VAL A 295 14.45 -0.63 9.71
N ASN A 296 14.66 0.38 8.87
CA ASN A 296 15.56 1.50 9.15
C ASN A 296 15.01 2.41 10.29
N LYS A 297 14.40 1.80 11.31
CA LYS A 297 14.17 2.37 12.64
C LYS A 297 15.50 2.68 13.32
N SER A 298 16.58 1.98 12.98
CA SER A 298 17.91 2.25 13.53
C SER A 298 18.47 3.63 13.16
N GLY A 299 18.20 4.16 11.96
CA GLY A 299 18.72 5.48 11.56
C GLY A 299 18.07 6.67 12.30
N ILE A 300 16.75 6.66 12.45
CA ILE A 300 16.01 7.67 13.22
C ILE A 300 16.32 7.53 14.71
N LYS A 301 16.29 6.29 15.25
CA LYS A 301 16.66 6.04 16.65
C LYS A 301 18.08 6.50 16.97
N VAL A 302 19.07 6.13 16.15
CA VAL A 302 20.46 6.57 16.33
C VAL A 302 20.58 8.10 16.21
N PHE A 303 19.81 8.74 15.34
CA PHE A 303 19.78 10.20 15.24
C PHE A 303 19.17 10.85 16.50
N ILE A 304 18.04 10.35 16.99
CA ILE A 304 17.37 10.85 18.20
C ILE A 304 18.30 10.67 19.41
N ILE A 305 18.83 9.46 19.62
CA ILE A 305 19.78 9.15 20.71
C ILE A 305 20.98 10.11 20.66
N LYS A 306 21.64 10.24 19.50
CA LYS A 306 22.79 11.15 19.36
C LYS A 306 22.45 12.63 19.54
N SER A 307 21.22 13.03 19.25
CA SER A 307 20.78 14.42 19.37
C SER A 307 20.41 14.76 20.81
N ILE A 308 19.81 13.82 21.53
CA ILE A 308 19.55 13.89 22.98
C ILE A 308 20.88 13.87 23.75
N ASP A 309 21.84 13.00 23.38
CA ASP A 309 23.19 12.99 23.96
C ASP A 309 23.92 14.33 23.78
N LYS A 310 23.62 15.04 22.69
CA LYS A 310 24.12 16.39 22.41
C LYS A 310 23.30 17.50 23.06
N LYS A 311 22.25 17.15 23.80
CA LYS A 311 21.34 18.06 24.50
C LYS A 311 20.69 19.09 23.57
N LEU A 312 20.29 18.65 22.37
CA LEU A 312 19.55 19.50 21.45
C LEU A 312 18.10 19.66 21.91
N PRO A 313 17.48 20.86 21.77
CA PRO A 313 16.06 21.05 22.06
C PRO A 313 15.18 20.14 21.19
N LEU A 314 14.09 19.62 21.74
CA LEU A 314 13.24 18.65 21.05
C LEU A 314 12.62 19.22 19.76
N GLU A 315 12.31 20.51 19.74
CA GLU A 315 11.80 21.22 18.56
C GLU A 315 12.82 21.20 17.42
N VAL A 316 14.12 21.31 17.72
CA VAL A 316 15.19 21.27 16.73
C VAL A 316 15.38 19.85 16.19
N ILE A 317 15.27 18.84 17.06
CA ILE A 317 15.35 17.42 16.69
C ILE A 317 14.19 17.07 15.75
N ALA A 318 12.97 17.47 16.11
CA ALA A 318 11.75 17.22 15.35
C ALA A 318 11.80 17.90 13.96
N ASN A 319 12.14 19.18 13.92
CA ASN A 319 12.29 19.93 12.66
C ASN A 319 13.36 19.34 11.74
N SER A 320 14.47 18.85 12.29
CA SER A 320 15.55 18.21 11.52
C SER A 320 15.13 16.93 10.79
N LYS A 321 13.99 16.35 11.19
CA LYS A 321 13.39 15.16 10.58
C LYS A 321 12.01 15.40 9.99
N SER A 322 11.59 16.66 9.89
CA SER A 322 10.27 17.04 9.35
C SER A 322 9.11 16.34 10.06
N MET A 323 9.24 16.16 11.38
CA MET A 323 8.21 15.58 12.25
C MET A 323 7.77 16.61 13.31
N SER A 324 6.61 16.40 13.91
CA SER A 324 6.14 17.18 15.05
C SER A 324 6.86 16.78 16.35
N VAL A 325 6.76 17.60 17.40
CA VAL A 325 7.28 17.25 18.73
C VAL A 325 6.53 16.05 19.30
N ASP A 326 5.23 15.95 19.05
CA ASP A 326 4.40 14.82 19.44
C ASP A 326 4.83 13.49 18.80
N GLU A 327 5.14 13.52 17.50
CA GLU A 327 5.70 12.38 16.77
C GLU A 327 7.09 12.00 17.30
N LEU A 328 7.92 12.99 17.65
CA LEU A 328 9.23 12.77 18.25
C LEU A 328 9.13 12.13 19.65
N LEU A 329 8.22 12.60 20.50
CA LEU A 329 7.99 12.04 21.83
C LEU A 329 7.58 10.57 21.74
N THR A 330 6.74 10.23 20.77
CA THR A 330 6.31 8.84 20.50
C THR A 330 7.50 7.95 20.14
N GLU A 331 8.43 8.44 19.31
CA GLU A 331 9.64 7.70 18.97
C GLU A 331 10.61 7.58 20.16
N ILE A 332 10.71 8.59 21.01
CA ILE A 332 11.52 8.55 22.24
C ILE A 332 10.96 7.51 23.22
N GLU A 333 9.65 7.46 23.42
CA GLU A 333 8.98 6.43 24.25
C GLU A 333 9.33 5.03 23.76
N HIS A 334 9.26 4.80 22.45
CA HIS A 334 9.65 3.53 21.85
C HIS A 334 11.14 3.19 22.00
N ILE A 335 12.03 4.19 22.11
CA ILE A 335 13.46 3.96 22.37
C ILE A 335 13.67 3.49 23.80
N VAL A 336 13.03 4.17 24.77
CA VAL A 336 13.15 3.83 26.20
C VAL A 336 12.51 2.48 26.51
N GLN A 337 11.32 2.20 25.97
CA GLN A 337 10.66 0.88 26.08
C GLN A 337 11.48 -0.25 25.46
N SER A 338 12.34 0.05 24.48
CA SER A 338 13.25 -0.93 23.87
C SER A 338 14.53 -1.20 24.66
N GLY A 339 14.67 -0.59 25.84
CA GLY A 339 15.77 -0.85 26.76
C GLY A 339 16.93 0.16 26.69
N THR A 340 16.77 1.25 25.94
CA THR A 340 17.83 2.25 25.77
C THR A 340 17.62 3.41 26.73
N LYS A 341 18.60 3.67 27.60
CA LYS A 341 18.59 4.82 28.50
C LYS A 341 18.79 6.13 27.73
N LEU A 342 17.89 7.09 27.96
CA LEU A 342 17.95 8.45 27.43
C LEU A 342 17.85 9.46 28.57
N ASP A 343 18.67 10.52 28.53
CA ASP A 343 18.65 11.60 29.52
C ASP A 343 18.00 12.85 28.94
N LEU A 344 16.72 13.07 29.28
CA LEU A 344 15.96 14.28 28.94
C LEU A 344 15.98 15.33 30.05
N THR A 345 16.74 15.14 31.12
CA THR A 345 16.75 16.04 32.29
C THR A 345 17.08 17.49 31.90
N TYR A 346 17.92 17.68 30.87
CA TYR A 346 18.26 19.01 30.37
C TYR A 346 17.06 19.77 29.80
N TYR A 347 16.14 19.08 29.15
CA TYR A 347 14.95 19.68 28.54
C TYR A 347 13.85 19.82 29.59
N ILE A 348 13.63 18.77 30.38
CA ILE A 348 12.64 18.74 31.47
C ILE A 348 12.85 19.88 32.47
N ASN A 349 14.09 20.14 32.89
CA ASN A 349 14.40 21.22 33.83
C ASN A 349 14.17 22.63 33.25
N GLU A 350 14.10 22.77 31.92
CA GLU A 350 13.81 24.03 31.25
C GLU A 350 12.32 24.22 30.99
N THR A 351 11.54 23.13 30.87
CA THR A 351 10.14 23.17 30.41
C THR A 351 9.11 22.81 31.47
N ILE A 352 9.48 22.10 32.53
CA ILE A 352 8.58 21.63 33.60
C ILE A 352 9.08 22.15 34.95
N ASP A 353 8.19 22.72 35.76
CA ASP A 353 8.55 23.18 37.10
C ASP A 353 8.86 22.01 38.06
N GLU A 354 9.70 22.27 39.06
CA GLU A 354 10.16 21.23 40.01
C GLU A 354 9.00 20.57 40.77
N TYR A 355 7.91 21.29 41.03
CA TYR A 355 6.75 20.73 41.74
C TYR A 355 6.00 19.73 40.87
N HIS A 356 5.74 20.06 39.60
CA HIS A 356 5.14 19.14 38.63
C HIS A 356 6.03 17.91 38.39
N GLN A 357 7.34 18.09 38.36
CA GLN A 357 8.27 16.97 38.21
C GLN A 357 8.17 15.99 39.39
N GLU A 358 8.14 16.49 40.62
CA GLU A 358 8.03 15.67 41.83
C GLU A 358 6.69 14.92 41.87
N ASP A 359 5.58 15.60 41.61
CA ASP A 359 4.23 15.02 41.71
C ASP A 359 4.00 13.92 40.66
N ILE A 360 4.40 14.16 39.39
CA ILE A 360 4.28 13.16 38.33
C ILE A 360 5.20 11.95 38.58
N LEU A 361 6.40 12.15 39.15
CA LEU A 361 7.30 11.05 39.51
C LEU A 361 6.75 10.21 40.67
N GLU A 362 6.15 10.85 41.68
CA GLU A 362 5.50 10.16 42.79
C GLU A 362 4.37 9.27 42.27
N TYR A 363 3.51 9.79 41.38
CA TYR A 363 2.47 9.00 40.72
C TYR A 363 3.02 7.74 40.03
N PHE A 364 4.01 7.87 39.15
CA PHE A 364 4.54 6.70 38.43
C PHE A 364 5.28 5.71 39.34
N SER A 365 5.74 6.16 40.52
CA SER A 365 6.37 5.27 41.51
C SER A 365 5.36 4.33 42.21
N GLU A 366 4.10 4.74 42.31
CA GLU A 366 3.03 3.99 42.97
C GLU A 366 2.03 3.34 41.99
N ALA A 367 2.05 3.76 40.73
CA ALA A 367 1.13 3.29 39.70
C ALA A 367 1.31 1.78 39.37
N ASN A 368 0.19 1.09 39.15
CA ASN A 368 0.18 -0.32 38.73
C ASN A 368 0.30 -0.50 37.20
N SER A 369 0.32 0.60 36.46
CA SER A 369 0.20 0.70 35.01
C SER A 369 1.00 1.90 34.53
N ASP A 370 1.64 1.81 33.37
CA ASP A 370 2.31 2.93 32.72
C ASP A 370 1.40 3.64 31.69
N SER A 371 0.08 3.44 31.77
CA SER A 371 -0.90 4.04 30.86
C SER A 371 -0.92 5.56 30.98
N LEU A 372 -0.72 6.25 29.85
CA LEU A 372 -0.82 7.71 29.76
C LEU A 372 -2.24 8.21 30.09
N GLN A 373 -3.27 7.47 29.65
CA GLN A 373 -4.66 7.84 29.89
C GLN A 373 -5.02 7.77 31.38
N ASP A 374 -4.49 6.78 32.10
CA ASP A 374 -4.74 6.61 33.53
C ASP A 374 -4.05 7.73 34.32
N ALA A 375 -2.83 8.12 33.89
CA ALA A 375 -2.09 9.23 34.48
C ALA A 375 -2.79 10.57 34.30
N LEU A 376 -3.30 10.87 33.10
CA LEU A 376 -4.07 12.09 32.81
C LEU A 376 -5.33 12.20 33.67
N ILE A 377 -6.02 11.09 33.91
CA ILE A 377 -7.25 11.06 34.72
C ILE A 377 -6.95 11.29 36.20
N GLU A 378 -5.90 10.67 36.73
CA GLU A 378 -5.56 10.73 38.16
C GLU A 378 -4.85 12.04 38.55
N LEU A 379 -3.93 12.53 37.71
CA LEU A 379 -3.22 13.78 37.95
C LEU A 379 -4.08 15.01 37.60
N GLY A 380 -5.02 14.86 36.66
CA GLY A 380 -5.97 15.90 36.26
C GLY A 380 -5.51 16.74 35.07
N GLU A 381 -6.30 16.72 34.01
CA GLU A 381 -6.05 17.44 32.73
C GLU A 381 -6.07 18.98 32.86
N ASP A 382 -6.59 19.51 33.97
CA ASP A 382 -6.66 20.96 34.25
C ASP A 382 -5.35 21.51 34.86
N GLU A 383 -4.51 20.63 35.42
CA GLU A 383 -3.28 20.99 36.15
C GLU A 383 -2.01 20.54 35.41
N TYR A 384 -2.07 19.41 34.70
CA TYR A 384 -0.94 18.84 33.97
C TYR A 384 -1.25 18.66 32.48
N SER A 385 -0.32 19.09 31.63
CA SER A 385 -0.40 18.83 30.19
C SER A 385 0.03 17.40 29.84
N GLU A 386 -0.53 16.89 28.73
CA GLU A 386 -0.13 15.59 28.17
C GLU A 386 1.39 15.53 27.90
N GLU A 387 1.98 16.63 27.43
CA GLU A 387 3.41 16.71 27.15
C GLU A 387 4.27 16.57 28.42
N GLU A 388 3.88 17.22 29.53
CA GLU A 388 4.57 17.09 30.82
C GLU A 388 4.54 15.66 31.34
N ILE A 389 3.36 15.02 31.30
CA ILE A 389 3.19 13.64 31.78
C ILE A 389 4.02 12.68 30.91
N ARG A 390 4.03 12.85 29.58
CA ARG A 390 4.84 12.02 28.68
C ARG A 390 6.34 12.17 28.93
N LEU A 391 6.83 13.40 29.08
CA LEU A 391 8.24 13.67 29.36
C LEU A 391 8.69 13.04 30.69
N MET A 392 7.89 13.20 31.74
CA MET A 392 8.18 12.62 33.05
C MET A 392 8.06 11.10 33.06
N ARG A 393 7.12 10.52 32.31
CA ARG A 393 7.01 9.08 32.09
C ARG A 393 8.25 8.52 31.38
N ILE A 394 8.72 9.18 30.31
CA ILE A 394 9.96 8.81 29.61
C ILE A 394 11.14 8.82 30.59
N LYS A 395 11.25 9.87 31.41
CA LYS A 395 12.29 9.97 32.44
C LYS A 395 12.21 8.83 33.44
N TYR A 396 11.02 8.55 33.99
CA TYR A 396 10.81 7.47 34.94
C TYR A 396 11.21 6.10 34.38
N LEU A 397 10.75 5.78 33.16
CA LEU A 397 11.09 4.51 32.49
C LEU A 397 12.60 4.40 32.17
N SER A 398 13.27 5.52 31.90
CA SER A 398 14.71 5.58 31.64
C SER A 398 15.55 5.45 32.92
N ASP A 399 15.01 5.88 34.06
CA ASP A 399 15.70 5.84 35.36
C ASP A 399 15.42 4.57 36.17
N VAL A 400 14.23 3.97 36.04
CA VAL A 400 13.77 2.81 36.83
C VAL A 400 13.65 1.53 35.98
N GLY A 401 13.35 1.65 34.69
CA GLY A 401 13.02 0.52 33.82
C GLY A 401 14.21 -0.19 33.15
N ASN A 402 15.42 0.37 33.21
CA ASN A 402 16.61 -0.14 32.50
C ASN A 402 17.90 -0.11 33.33
#